data_AF-A0A2V9SBE9-F1
#
_entry.id   AF-A0A2V9SBE9-F1
#
_cell.length_a   1.000
_cell.length_b   1.000
_cell.length_c   1.000
_cell.angle_alpha   90.00
_cell.angle_beta   90.00
_cell.angle_gamma   90.00
#
_symmetry.space_group_name_H-M   'P 1'
#
loop_
_entity.id
_entity.type
_entity.pdbx_description
1 polymer ?
#
loop_
_entity_poly.entity_id
_entity_poly.type
_entity_poly.pdbx_seq_one_letter_code
_entity_poly.pdbx_strand_id
1 'polypeptide(L)' 'MNGVLIIDKPSGLTSHDVVNRVRRALQQRAVGHLGTLDPLATG' A
#
# COMPACT_ATOMS: atom_id res chain seq x y z
N MET A 1 2.56 -16.50 -6.27
CA MET A 1 1.13 -16.33 -5.88
C MET A 1 0.72 -14.93 -6.29
N ASN A 2 -0.43 -14.80 -6.96
CA ASN A 2 -0.98 -13.51 -7.39
C ASN A 2 -2.25 -13.25 -6.58
N GLY A 3 -2.48 -12.02 -6.15
CA GLY A 3 -3.63 -11.66 -5.33
C GLY A 3 -3.77 -10.15 -5.16
N VAL A 4 -4.87 -9.75 -4.50
CA VAL A 4 -5.16 -8.37 -4.15
C VAL A 4 -5.27 -8.27 -2.63
N LEU A 5 -4.73 -7.20 -2.06
CA LEU A 5 -4.82 -6.88 -0.65
C LEU A 5 -5.60 -5.57 -0.49
N ILE A 6 -6.73 -5.63 0.22
CA ILE A 6 -7.47 -4.43 0.62
C ILE A 6 -6.83 -3.88 1.89
N ILE A 7 -6.42 -2.62 1.85
CA ILE A 7 -5.74 -1.94 2.96
C ILE A 7 -6.48 -0.65 3.22
N ASP A 8 -6.97 -0.49 4.44
CA ASP A 8 -7.40 0.82 4.95
C ASP A 8 -6.14 1.65 5.26
N LYS A 9 -5.79 2.58 4.36
CA LYS A 9 -4.62 3.44 4.49
C LYS A 9 -4.87 4.47 5.60
N PRO A 10 -4.02 4.55 6.63
CA PRO A 10 -4.12 5.62 7.62
C PRO A 10 -3.70 6.98 7.02
N SER A 11 -4.19 8.05 7.63
CA SER A 11 -3.77 9.41 7.27
C SER A 11 -2.29 9.63 7.59
N GLY A 12 -1.64 10.50 6.84
CA GLY A 12 -0.21 10.82 6.95
C GLY A 12 0.73 9.90 6.17
N LEU A 13 0.22 8.85 5.52
CA LEU A 13 0.99 7.99 4.63
C LEU A 13 0.67 8.25 3.16
N THR A 14 1.70 8.27 2.32
CA THR A 14 1.51 8.17 0.87
C THR A 14 1.10 6.75 0.49
N SER A 15 0.49 6.58 -0.69
CA SER A 15 0.21 5.25 -1.24
C SER A 15 1.48 4.42 -1.45
N HIS A 16 2.61 5.08 -1.73
CA HIS A 16 3.90 4.41 -1.92
C HIS A 16 4.51 3.92 -0.60
N ASP A 17 4.26 4.62 0.51
CA ASP A 17 4.68 4.16 1.85
C ASP A 17 3.99 2.85 2.22
N VAL A 18 2.70 2.73 1.90
CA VAL A 18 1.94 1.48 2.09
C VAL A 18 2.56 0.35 1.27
N VAL A 19 2.82 0.57 -0.02
CA VAL A 19 3.49 -0.43 -0.88
C VAL A 19 4.82 -0.88 -0.26
N ASN A 20 5.64 0.05 0.21
CA ASN A 20 6.93 -0.28 0.83
C ASN A 20 6.78 -1.08 2.12
N ARG A 21 5.77 -0.80 2.95
CA ARG A 21 5.46 -1.60 4.14
C ARG A 21 5.02 -3.01 3.78
N VAL A 22 4.14 -3.18 2.79
CA VAL A 22 3.69 -4.48 2.31
C VAL A 22 4.85 -5.31 1.75
N ARG A 23 5.73 -4.69 0.94
CA ARG A 23 6.94 -5.36 0.42
C ARG A 23 7.80 -5.93 1.54
N ARG A 24 8.00 -5.16 2.60
CA ARG A 24 8.80 -5.58 3.78
C ARG A 24 8.10 -6.68 4.57
N ALA A 25 6.81 -6.52 4.85
CA ALA A 25 6.04 -7.48 5.63
C ALA A 25 5.90 -8.85 4.96
N LEU A 26 5.72 -8.87 3.64
CA LEU A 26 5.52 -10.10 2.86
C LEU A 26 6.81 -10.62 2.20
N GLN A 27 7.94 -9.94 2.38
CA GLN A 27 9.22 -10.23 1.70
C GLN A 27 9.07 -10.36 0.17
N GLN A 28 8.16 -9.58 -0.41
CA GLN A 28 7.84 -9.61 -1.84
C GLN A 28 8.26 -8.31 -2.52
N ARG A 29 8.90 -8.39 -3.69
CA ARG A 29 9.34 -7.21 -4.46
C ARG A 29 8.23 -6.70 -5.39
N ALA A 30 7.48 -7.63 -6.00
CA ALA A 30 6.41 -7.32 -6.94
C ALA A 30 5.12 -6.92 -6.22
N VAL A 31 5.05 -5.65 -5.79
CA VAL A 31 3.88 -5.04 -5.16
C VAL A 31 3.67 -3.64 -5.77
N GLY A 32 2.42 -3.26 -5.99
CA GLY A 32 1.99 -1.94 -6.48
C GLY A 32 0.60 -1.57 -5.94
N HIS A 33 0.05 -0.46 -6.39
CA HIS A 33 -1.30 -0.01 -6.06
C HIS A 33 -2.12 0.28 -7.33
N LEU A 34 -3.45 0.17 -7.24
CA LEU A 34 -4.37 0.39 -8.38
C LEU A 34 -4.82 1.84 -8.54
N GLY A 35 -4.38 2.72 -7.66
CA GLY A 35 -4.65 4.15 -7.67
C GLY A 35 -3.93 4.82 -6.51
N THR A 36 -3.61 6.10 -6.67
CA THR A 36 -3.01 6.88 -5.58
C THR A 36 -4.14 7.49 -4.74
N LEU A 37 -4.03 7.33 -3.43
CA LEU A 37 -4.81 8.05 -2.44
C LEU A 37 -3.96 9.13 -1.78
N ASP A 38 -4.55 10.32 -1.58
CA ASP A 38 -3.90 11.49 -0.99
C ASP A 38 -3.29 11.17 0.38
N PRO A 39 -2.13 11.76 0.73
CA PRO A 39 -1.48 11.50 2.01
C PRO A 39 -2.37 11.77 3.22
N LEU A 40 -3.24 12.79 3.13
CA LEU A 40 -4.13 13.18 4.22
C LEU A 40 -5.45 12.37 4.26
N ALA A 41 -5.81 11.71 3.15
CA ALA A 41 -7.01 10.87 3.09
C ALA A 41 -6.79 9.50 3.78
N THR A 42 -7.88 8.85 4.15
CA THR A 42 -7.91 7.50 4.72
C THR A 42 -8.75 6.55 3.88
N GLY A 43 -8.63 5.24 4.13
CA GLY A 43 -9.37 4.19 3.43
C GLY A 43 -8.53 3.32 2.52
#